data_AF-A0A1Q7Y9A1-F1
#
_entry.id   AF-A0A1Q7Y9A1-F1
#
_cell.length_a   1.000
_cell.length_b   1.000
_cell.length_c   1.000
_cell.angle_alpha   90.00
_cell.angle_beta   90.00
_cell.angle_gamma   90.00
#
_symmetry.space_group_name_H-M   'P 1'
#
loop_
_entity.id
_entity.type
_entity.pdbx_description
1 polymer ?
#
loop_
_entity_poly.entity_id
_entity_poly.type
_entity_poly.pdbx_seq_one_letter_code
_entity_poly.pdbx_strand_id
1 'polypeptide(L)'
;MSPTATVTPLCACCADEGEWYERTERVQTEQRALLDRLRFSPKAKKYMSPGEDNDLSEDYSLSHVRAGRSWQLKFRDDQGRTGTISFMIPVTAVTFGADLHDSPAGGVGPSLYKEWRFSGAARVAGIFRSVMSGPVQFRLILQGRGNHCENAEDYRHWTLQISSGHSSHTFYGSLNDPAT
;
A
#
# COMPACT_ATOMS: atom_id res chain seq x y z
N MET A 1 -36.59 -25.07 -29.88
CA MET A 1 -36.11 -24.41 -28.64
C MET A 1 -34.69 -24.88 -28.40
N SER A 2 -33.70 -24.12 -28.89
CA SER A 2 -32.30 -24.37 -28.58
C SER A 2 -31.97 -23.69 -27.26
N PRO A 3 -31.23 -24.31 -26.34
CA PRO A 3 -30.72 -23.61 -25.18
C PRO A 3 -29.72 -22.57 -25.70
N THR A 4 -30.08 -21.29 -25.56
CA THR A 4 -29.17 -20.17 -25.76
C THR A 4 -28.01 -20.37 -24.79
N ALA A 5 -26.84 -20.71 -25.31
CA ALA A 5 -25.63 -20.72 -24.52
C ALA A 5 -25.42 -19.29 -24.00
N THR A 6 -25.61 -19.08 -22.71
CA THR A 6 -25.23 -17.85 -22.03
C THR A 6 -23.72 -17.75 -22.18
N VAL A 7 -23.24 -16.87 -23.06
CA VAL A 7 -21.84 -16.48 -23.10
C VAL A 7 -21.56 -15.75 -21.80
N THR A 8 -20.96 -16.44 -20.84
CA THR A 8 -20.36 -15.80 -19.67
C THR A 8 -19.32 -14.81 -20.21
N PRO A 9 -19.34 -13.53 -19.84
CA PRO A 9 -18.35 -12.58 -20.32
C PRO A 9 -16.98 -13.09 -19.87
N LEU A 10 -16.15 -13.48 -20.84
CA LEU A 10 -14.89 -14.18 -20.64
C LEU A 10 -13.77 -13.32 -20.04
N CYS A 11 -14.10 -12.17 -19.45
CA CYS A 11 -13.12 -11.42 -18.70
C CYS A 11 -13.72 -10.38 -17.74
N ALA A 12 -14.40 -10.83 -16.69
CA ALA A 12 -14.84 -9.94 -15.60
C ALA A 12 -13.68 -9.16 -14.93
N CYS A 13 -12.44 -9.58 -15.17
CA CYS A 13 -11.22 -8.96 -14.65
C CYS A 13 -10.31 -8.37 -15.73
N CYS A 14 -10.74 -8.32 -17.00
CA CYS A 14 -9.90 -7.70 -18.04
C CYS A 14 -9.77 -6.22 -17.77
N ALA A 15 -8.58 -5.70 -18.06
CA ALA A 15 -8.38 -4.28 -18.17
C ALA A 15 -8.65 -3.82 -19.61
N ASP A 16 -9.02 -2.55 -19.78
CA ASP A 16 -9.18 -1.92 -21.09
C ASP A 16 -7.99 -1.00 -21.42
N GLU A 17 -7.65 -0.86 -22.70
CA GLU A 17 -6.66 0.11 -23.15
C GLU A 17 -7.11 1.55 -22.80
N GLY A 18 -6.21 2.33 -22.21
CA GLY A 18 -6.53 3.68 -21.73
C GLY A 18 -7.40 3.71 -20.48
N GLU A 19 -7.62 2.58 -19.80
CA GLU A 19 -8.36 2.53 -18.56
C GLU A 19 -7.69 3.42 -17.50
N TRP A 20 -8.52 4.24 -16.84
CA TRP A 20 -8.15 5.06 -15.71
C TRP A 20 -9.30 5.11 -14.72
N TYR A 21 -9.01 4.90 -13.45
CA TYR A 21 -9.99 5.09 -12.39
C TYR A 21 -9.35 5.60 -11.09
N GLU A 22 -10.14 6.40 -10.36
CA GLU A 22 -9.92 6.68 -8.95
C GLU A 22 -11.28 6.63 -8.24
N ARG A 23 -11.40 5.77 -7.22
CA ARG A 23 -12.68 5.53 -6.53
C ARG A 23 -12.45 5.47 -5.03
N THR A 24 -13.33 6.09 -4.26
CA THR A 24 -13.40 5.87 -2.81
C THR A 24 -14.45 4.83 -2.53
N GLU A 25 -14.07 3.72 -1.93
CA GLU A 25 -14.96 2.60 -1.67
C GLU A 25 -14.76 2.00 -0.28
N ARG A 26 -15.78 1.26 0.17
CA ARG A 26 -15.71 0.49 1.41
C ARG A 26 -14.92 -0.78 1.16
N VAL A 27 -13.97 -1.06 2.05
CA VAL A 27 -13.19 -2.31 2.04
C VAL A 27 -14.14 -3.47 2.35
N GLN A 28 -14.41 -4.30 1.34
CA GLN A 28 -15.26 -5.49 1.45
C GLN A 28 -14.52 -6.63 2.18
N THR A 29 -15.25 -7.68 2.57
CA THR A 29 -14.69 -8.80 3.34
C THR A 29 -13.60 -9.52 2.56
N GLU A 30 -13.80 -9.71 1.26
CA GLU A 30 -12.90 -10.36 0.32
C GLU A 30 -11.62 -9.54 0.15
N GLN A 31 -11.76 -8.23 -0.04
CA GLN A 31 -10.64 -7.28 -0.12
C GLN A 31 -9.84 -7.26 1.19
N ARG A 32 -10.50 -7.44 2.34
CA ARG A 32 -9.84 -7.54 3.64
C ARG A 32 -8.98 -8.80 3.75
N ALA A 33 -9.41 -9.92 3.17
CA ALA A 33 -8.61 -11.13 3.11
C ALA A 33 -7.32 -10.92 2.30
N LEU A 34 -7.33 -10.06 1.27
CA LEU A 34 -6.12 -9.68 0.53
C LEU A 34 -5.10 -8.97 1.43
N LEU A 35 -5.57 -8.04 2.28
CA LEU A 35 -4.71 -7.33 3.24
C LEU A 35 -4.04 -8.27 4.24
N ASP A 36 -4.73 -9.33 4.67
CA ASP A 36 -4.19 -10.34 5.59
C ASP A 36 -3.09 -11.19 4.93
N ARG A 37 -3.11 -11.31 3.61
CA ARG A 37 -2.11 -12.06 2.82
C ARG A 37 -0.84 -11.27 2.52
N LEU A 38 -0.86 -9.94 2.56
CA LEU A 38 0.33 -9.10 2.31
C LEU A 38 1.49 -9.45 3.26
N ARG A 39 2.73 -9.39 2.78
CA ARG A 39 3.93 -9.67 3.59
C ARG A 39 4.96 -8.57 3.37
N PHE A 40 5.24 -7.77 4.40
CA PHE A 40 6.29 -6.76 4.33
C PHE A 40 7.67 -7.43 4.25
N SER A 41 8.48 -7.02 3.28
CA SER A 41 9.91 -7.34 3.25
C SER A 41 10.60 -6.75 4.48
N PRO A 42 11.66 -7.38 5.03
CA PRO A 42 12.30 -6.94 6.27
C PRO A 42 13.14 -5.65 6.13
N LYS A 43 13.04 -4.94 5.00
CA LYS A 43 13.78 -3.71 4.73
C LYS A 43 12.83 -2.58 4.37
N ALA A 44 13.13 -1.39 4.87
CA ALA A 44 12.45 -0.15 4.54
C ALA A 44 13.47 0.98 4.38
N LYS A 45 13.10 2.02 3.63
CA LYS A 45 13.89 3.23 3.44
C LYS A 45 13.06 4.47 3.73
N LYS A 46 13.70 5.54 4.20
CA LYS A 46 13.12 6.90 4.24
C LYS A 46 13.39 7.59 2.90
N TYR A 47 12.38 8.26 2.35
CA TYR A 47 12.58 9.19 1.25
C TYR A 47 13.20 10.48 1.79
N MET A 48 14.26 10.94 1.13
CA MET A 48 15.05 12.09 1.55
C MET A 48 14.92 13.18 0.50
N SER A 49 14.45 14.36 0.91
CA SER A 49 14.49 15.52 0.02
C SER A 49 15.87 16.17 0.09
N PRO A 50 16.43 16.66 -1.04
CA PRO A 50 17.66 17.44 -1.00
C PRO A 50 17.52 18.64 -0.04
N GLY A 51 18.46 18.77 0.89
CA GLY A 51 18.47 19.87 1.88
C GLY A 51 17.59 19.66 3.12
N GLU A 52 16.99 18.47 3.29
CA GLU A 52 16.31 18.10 4.55
C GLU A 52 17.36 17.80 5.63
N ASP A 53 17.22 18.45 6.79
CA ASP A 53 18.07 18.20 7.96
C ASP A 53 17.64 16.89 8.64
N ASN A 54 18.59 16.03 9.00
CA ASN A 54 18.35 14.60 9.16
C ASN A 54 18.49 14.08 10.59
N ASP A 55 17.39 14.09 11.33
CA ASP A 55 17.28 13.41 12.63
C ASP A 55 16.98 11.90 12.51
N LEU A 56 16.59 11.45 11.32
CA LEU A 56 16.23 10.06 11.02
C LEU A 56 17.22 9.41 10.05
N SER A 57 17.41 8.10 10.20
CA SER A 57 18.21 7.29 9.27
C SER A 57 17.51 7.15 7.91
N GLU A 58 18.28 6.83 6.87
CA GLU A 58 17.74 6.46 5.56
C GLU A 58 17.30 5.00 5.52
N ASP A 59 18.12 4.09 6.06
CA ASP A 59 17.91 2.65 5.97
C ASP A 59 17.38 2.04 7.27
N TYR A 60 16.39 1.17 7.15
CA TYR A 60 15.77 0.49 8.28
C TYR A 60 15.60 -1.00 8.03
N SER A 61 15.81 -1.77 9.09
CA SER A 61 15.15 -3.08 9.21
C SER A 61 13.69 -2.86 9.64
N LEU A 62 12.79 -3.63 9.02
CA LEU A 62 11.35 -3.54 9.23
C LEU A 62 10.81 -4.85 9.80
N SER A 63 9.96 -4.73 10.81
CA SER A 63 9.10 -5.81 11.28
C SER A 63 7.67 -5.30 11.42
N HIS A 64 6.69 -6.19 11.34
CA HIS A 64 5.29 -5.82 11.38
C HIS A 64 4.48 -6.75 12.29
N VAL A 65 3.48 -6.19 12.95
CA VAL A 65 2.47 -6.93 13.72
C VAL A 65 1.10 -6.50 13.22
N ARG A 66 0.22 -7.47 12.97
CA ARG A 66 -1.17 -7.25 12.57
C ARG A 66 -2.11 -7.99 13.51
N ALA A 67 -3.14 -7.29 13.97
CA ALA A 67 -4.25 -7.85 14.72
C ALA A 67 -5.55 -7.27 14.16
N GLY A 68 -6.13 -7.97 13.18
CA GLY A 68 -7.23 -7.45 12.37
C GLY A 68 -6.84 -6.13 11.68
N ARG A 69 -7.58 -5.05 11.97
CA ARG A 69 -7.29 -3.71 11.42
C ARG A 69 -6.17 -2.98 12.14
N SER A 70 -5.74 -3.44 13.32
CA SER A 70 -4.65 -2.80 14.06
C SER A 70 -3.33 -3.24 13.49
N TRP A 71 -2.59 -2.30 12.91
CA TRP A 71 -1.30 -2.54 12.28
C TRP A 71 -0.23 -1.76 13.03
N GLN A 72 0.92 -2.40 13.23
CA GLN A 72 2.10 -1.79 13.81
C GLN A 72 3.31 -2.14 12.95
N LEU A 73 3.99 -1.11 12.47
CA LEU A 73 5.27 -1.23 11.80
C LEU A 73 6.37 -0.77 12.75
N LYS A 74 7.39 -1.62 12.94
CA LYS A 74 8.54 -1.34 13.79
C LYS A 74 9.79 -1.22 12.93
N PHE A 75 10.40 -0.06 13.03
CA PHE A 75 11.62 0.34 12.32
C PHE A 75 12.79 0.27 13.28
N ARG A 76 13.91 -0.24 12.81
CA ARG A 76 15.20 -0.22 13.52
C ARG A 76 16.27 0.25 12.55
N ASP A 77 16.98 1.32 12.93
CA ASP A 77 18.10 1.83 12.15
C ASP A 77 19.39 1.04 12.41
N ASP A 78 20.44 1.40 11.68
CA ASP A 78 21.79 0.85 11.78
C ASP A 78 22.45 1.06 13.16
N GLN A 79 22.08 2.13 13.86
CA GLN A 79 22.49 2.42 15.24
C GLN A 79 21.71 1.61 16.29
N GLY A 80 20.75 0.78 15.87
CA GLY A 80 19.92 -0.04 16.74
C GLY A 80 18.80 0.73 17.45
N ARG A 81 18.63 2.02 17.17
CA ARG A 81 17.51 2.82 17.67
C ARG A 81 16.24 2.33 17.01
N THR A 82 15.13 2.39 17.74
CA THR A 82 13.86 1.84 17.26
C THR A 82 12.73 2.86 17.32
N GLY A 83 11.80 2.73 16.39
CA GLY A 83 10.56 3.48 16.36
C GLY A 83 9.41 2.61 15.90
N THR A 84 8.20 2.97 16.30
CA THR A 84 7.00 2.29 15.83
C THR A 84 6.00 3.29 15.28
N ILE A 85 5.29 2.88 14.23
CA ILE A 85 4.13 3.57 13.68
C ILE A 85 2.96 2.60 13.78
N SER A 86 1.96 2.96 14.57
CA SER A 86 0.77 2.13 14.80
C SER A 86 -0.47 2.85 14.28
N PHE A 87 -1.30 2.16 13.52
CA PHE A 87 -2.52 2.73 12.94
C PHE A 87 -3.61 1.66 12.80
N MET A 88 -4.84 2.13 12.64
CA MET A 88 -5.94 1.26 12.23
C MET A 88 -6.18 1.43 10.74
N ILE A 89 -6.12 0.33 9.98
CA ILE A 89 -6.57 0.32 8.59
C ILE A 89 -8.04 0.77 8.55
N PRO A 90 -8.42 1.85 7.84
CA PRO A 90 -9.79 2.32 7.75
C PRO A 90 -10.70 1.29 7.06
N VAL A 91 -12.02 1.47 7.19
CA VAL A 91 -13.01 0.64 6.47
C VAL A 91 -13.29 1.16 5.07
N THR A 92 -12.65 2.26 4.68
CA THR A 92 -12.72 2.87 3.36
C THR A 92 -11.32 3.06 2.81
N ALA A 93 -11.18 3.02 1.50
CA ALA A 93 -9.92 3.23 0.83
C ALA A 93 -10.14 3.91 -0.52
N VAL A 94 -9.09 4.54 -1.04
CA VAL A 94 -9.07 4.97 -2.44
C VAL A 94 -8.38 3.89 -3.25
N THR A 95 -9.08 3.33 -4.23
CA THR A 95 -8.51 2.47 -5.27
C THR A 95 -8.21 3.29 -6.50
N PHE A 96 -7.07 3.02 -7.12
CA PHE A 96 -6.60 3.70 -8.31
C PHE A 96 -6.05 2.67 -9.29
N GLY A 97 -6.34 2.86 -10.57
CA GLY A 97 -5.78 2.06 -11.65
C GLY A 97 -5.56 2.90 -12.89
N ALA A 98 -4.46 2.66 -13.60
CA ALA A 98 -4.15 3.34 -14.85
C ALA A 98 -3.38 2.43 -15.80
N ASP A 99 -3.82 2.36 -17.06
CA ASP A 99 -2.99 1.88 -18.16
C ASP A 99 -1.89 2.92 -18.43
N LEU A 100 -0.63 2.50 -18.27
CA LEU A 100 0.54 3.35 -18.52
C LEU A 100 1.08 3.22 -19.95
N HIS A 101 0.47 2.37 -20.78
CA HIS A 101 0.90 2.06 -22.14
C HIS A 101 2.37 1.58 -22.22
N ASP A 102 2.88 0.98 -21.15
CA ASP A 102 4.27 0.53 -21.02
C ASP A 102 4.46 -0.96 -21.37
N SER A 103 3.39 -1.66 -21.76
CA SER A 103 3.44 -3.03 -22.27
C SER A 103 2.30 -3.29 -23.26
N PRO A 104 2.50 -4.11 -24.31
CA PRO A 104 1.43 -4.49 -25.21
C PRO A 104 0.30 -5.19 -24.46
N ALA A 105 -0.95 -4.87 -24.79
CA ALA A 105 -2.11 -5.58 -24.23
C ALA A 105 -2.04 -7.08 -24.61
N GLY A 106 -2.18 -7.94 -23.59
CA GLY A 106 -2.29 -9.39 -23.80
C GLY A 106 -3.73 -9.79 -24.11
N GLY A 107 -4.00 -11.09 -24.18
CA GLY A 107 -5.37 -11.62 -24.38
C GLY A 107 -6.37 -11.26 -23.27
N VAL A 108 -5.92 -10.60 -22.19
CA VAL A 108 -6.72 -10.12 -21.05
C VAL A 108 -6.62 -8.59 -20.82
N GLY A 109 -6.14 -7.84 -21.82
CA GLY A 109 -5.94 -6.38 -21.71
C GLY A 109 -4.54 -5.97 -21.25
N PRO A 110 -4.31 -4.65 -21.04
CA PRO A 110 -3.05 -4.12 -20.50
C PRO A 110 -2.86 -4.49 -19.02
N SER A 111 -1.62 -4.36 -18.52
CA SER A 111 -1.36 -4.45 -17.08
C SER A 111 -1.42 -3.07 -16.44
N LEU A 112 -2.50 -2.81 -15.70
CA LEU A 112 -2.72 -1.56 -14.99
C LEU A 112 -1.67 -1.39 -13.90
N TYR A 113 -1.14 -0.18 -13.78
CA TYR A 113 -0.56 0.26 -12.51
C TYR A 113 -1.69 0.47 -11.51
N LYS A 114 -1.55 -0.10 -10.31
CA LYS A 114 -2.61 -0.14 -9.30
C LYS A 114 -2.14 0.44 -7.99
N GLU A 115 -3.01 1.18 -7.32
CA GLU A 115 -2.80 1.60 -5.94
C GLU A 115 -4.01 1.34 -5.05
N TRP A 116 -3.72 0.98 -3.80
CA TRP A 116 -4.70 0.97 -2.72
C TRP A 116 -4.24 1.86 -1.58
N ARG A 117 -5.01 2.92 -1.32
CA ARG A 117 -4.62 4.02 -0.44
C ARG A 117 -5.51 4.05 0.79
N PHE A 118 -4.88 4.03 1.95
CA PHE A 118 -5.52 4.14 3.25
C PHE A 118 -5.01 5.38 3.96
N SER A 119 -5.88 6.10 4.66
CA SER A 119 -5.48 7.29 5.43
C SER A 119 -6.26 7.41 6.73
N GLY A 120 -5.61 7.94 7.76
CA GLY A 120 -6.23 8.16 9.06
C GLY A 120 -5.24 8.54 10.14
N ALA A 121 -5.66 8.45 11.40
CA ALA A 121 -4.79 8.74 12.53
C ALA A 121 -3.79 7.61 12.79
N ALA A 122 -2.59 8.00 13.20
CA ALA A 122 -1.54 7.10 13.65
C ALA A 122 -1.02 7.50 15.05
N ARG A 123 -0.31 6.57 15.68
CA ARG A 123 0.48 6.79 16.89
C ARG A 123 1.92 6.42 16.60
N VAL A 124 2.84 7.24 17.09
CA VAL A 124 4.28 7.01 16.92
C VAL A 124 4.98 6.84 18.26
N ALA A 125 6.02 6.02 18.29
CA ALA A 125 6.88 5.84 19.45
C ALA A 125 8.36 5.76 19.05
N GLY A 126 9.26 5.89 20.04
CA GLY A 126 10.71 5.81 19.83
C GLY A 126 11.25 6.97 19.00
N ILE A 127 12.15 6.68 18.05
CA ILE A 127 12.82 7.69 17.20
C ILE A 127 11.85 8.64 16.46
N PHE A 128 10.60 8.23 16.26
CA PHE A 128 9.61 9.07 15.58
C PHE A 128 8.98 10.13 16.49
N ARG A 129 9.11 10.04 17.82
CA ARG A 129 8.55 11.04 18.75
C ARG A 129 9.28 12.38 18.71
N SER A 130 10.58 12.38 18.42
CA SER A 130 11.36 13.63 18.36
C SER A 130 10.99 14.47 17.12
N VAL A 131 10.55 13.83 16.05
CA VAL A 131 10.25 14.49 14.76
C VAL A 131 8.75 14.73 14.51
N MET A 132 7.89 14.24 15.40
CA MET A 132 6.43 14.37 15.31
C MET A 132 5.88 15.12 16.52
N SER A 133 5.49 16.38 16.32
CA SER A 133 4.87 17.22 17.35
C SER A 133 3.35 17.26 17.16
N GLY A 134 2.62 16.54 18.01
CA GLY A 134 1.16 16.55 18.04
C GLY A 134 0.48 15.34 17.35
N PRO A 135 -0.80 15.50 16.93
CA PRO A 135 -1.57 14.43 16.30
C PRO A 135 -0.97 13.99 14.96
N VAL A 136 -0.65 12.70 14.85
CA VAL A 136 -0.04 12.13 13.64
C VAL A 136 -1.12 11.56 12.71
N GLN A 137 -1.03 11.91 11.43
CA GLN A 137 -1.80 11.27 10.36
C GLN A 137 -0.88 10.31 9.59
N PHE A 138 -1.46 9.27 9.00
CA PHE A 138 -0.78 8.40 8.06
C PHE A 138 -1.50 8.36 6.71
N ARG A 139 -0.73 8.07 5.66
CA ARG A 139 -1.20 7.60 4.36
C ARG A 139 -0.38 6.39 3.93
N LEU A 140 -1.01 5.22 3.91
CA LEU A 140 -0.43 3.99 3.38
C LEU A 140 -0.89 3.83 1.93
N ILE A 141 0.04 3.61 1.02
CA ILE A 141 -0.20 3.37 -0.40
C ILE A 141 0.42 2.00 -0.71
N LEU A 142 -0.40 1.03 -1.05
CA LEU A 142 0.05 -0.24 -1.62
C LEU A 142 0.10 -0.09 -3.12
N GLN A 143 1.18 -0.51 -3.76
CA GLN A 143 1.46 -0.25 -5.17
C GLN A 143 1.80 -1.56 -5.88
N GLY A 144 1.27 -1.70 -7.09
CA GLY A 144 1.32 -2.97 -7.80
C GLY A 144 0.99 -2.86 -9.28
N ARG A 145 0.97 -4.01 -9.94
CA ARG A 145 0.51 -4.16 -11.31
C ARG A 145 -0.36 -5.41 -11.46
N GLY A 146 -1.41 -5.32 -12.24
CA GLY A 146 -2.33 -6.42 -12.42
C GLY A 146 -3.37 -6.15 -13.50
N ASN A 147 -4.44 -6.93 -13.47
CA ASN A 147 -5.64 -6.69 -14.27
C ASN A 147 -6.66 -5.86 -13.47
N HIS A 148 -7.90 -5.75 -13.95
CA HIS A 148 -8.94 -4.94 -13.31
C HIS A 148 -9.32 -5.43 -11.89
N CYS A 149 -9.25 -6.74 -11.63
CA CYS A 149 -9.62 -7.30 -10.35
C CYS A 149 -8.54 -7.10 -9.30
N GLU A 150 -8.95 -7.00 -8.02
CA GLU A 150 -8.03 -6.88 -6.90
C GLU A 150 -7.46 -8.22 -6.45
N ASN A 151 -6.13 -8.37 -6.53
CA ASN A 151 -5.40 -9.53 -6.03
C ASN A 151 -4.24 -9.10 -5.12
N ALA A 152 -3.94 -9.89 -4.09
CA ALA A 152 -2.82 -9.60 -3.19
C ALA A 152 -1.47 -9.70 -3.94
N GLU A 153 -1.43 -10.58 -4.93
CA GLU A 153 -0.34 -10.86 -5.84
C GLU A 153 -0.05 -9.70 -6.79
N ASP A 154 -0.90 -8.68 -6.90
CA ASP A 154 -0.60 -7.53 -7.75
C ASP A 154 0.35 -6.56 -7.03
N TYR A 155 0.27 -6.50 -5.70
CA TYR A 155 0.97 -5.52 -4.87
C TYR A 155 2.39 -5.97 -4.54
N ARG A 156 3.38 -5.14 -4.87
CA ARG A 156 4.82 -5.43 -4.68
C ARG A 156 5.57 -4.36 -3.91
N HIS A 157 5.00 -3.16 -3.81
CA HIS A 157 5.61 -2.05 -3.12
C HIS A 157 4.62 -1.38 -2.18
N TRP A 158 5.16 -0.68 -1.21
CA TRP A 158 4.37 0.16 -0.32
C TRP A 158 5.10 1.47 -0.05
N THR A 159 4.31 2.51 0.15
CA THR A 159 4.74 3.81 0.63
C THR A 159 3.89 4.17 1.85
N LEU A 160 4.53 4.57 2.95
CA LEU A 160 3.88 5.07 4.15
C LEU A 160 4.33 6.50 4.41
N GLN A 161 3.40 7.43 4.34
CA GLN A 161 3.61 8.81 4.74
C GLN A 161 3.07 8.98 6.15
N ILE A 162 3.82 9.67 7.01
CA ILE A 162 3.33 10.15 8.30
C ILE A 162 3.54 11.66 8.39
N SER A 163 2.57 12.37 8.96
CA SER A 163 2.65 13.82 9.11
C SER A 163 2.06 14.31 10.43
N SER A 164 2.63 15.39 10.95
CA SER A 164 2.17 16.10 12.13
C SER A 164 2.51 17.58 12.02
N GLY A 165 1.50 18.45 11.98
CA GLY A 165 1.70 19.88 11.75
C GLY A 165 2.45 20.14 10.43
N HIS A 166 3.66 20.70 10.52
CA HIS A 166 4.53 20.99 9.38
C HIS A 166 5.58 19.90 9.10
N SER A 167 5.65 18.85 9.91
CA SER A 167 6.57 17.72 9.70
C SER A 167 5.90 16.64 8.87
N SER A 168 6.62 16.12 7.86
CA SER A 168 6.19 14.99 7.04
C SER A 168 7.38 14.09 6.74
N HIS A 169 7.20 12.78 6.90
CA HIS A 169 8.20 11.79 6.53
C HIS A 169 7.54 10.68 5.70
N THR A 170 8.27 10.24 4.68
CA THR A 170 7.83 9.16 3.80
C THR A 170 8.78 7.98 3.94
N PHE A 171 8.22 6.80 4.15
CA PHE A 171 8.93 5.53 4.19
C PHE A 171 8.43 4.66 3.04
N TYR A 172 9.28 3.82 2.51
CA TYR A 172 8.91 2.90 1.43
C TYR A 172 9.67 1.59 1.53
N GLY A 173 9.15 0.57 0.85
CA GLY A 173 9.76 -0.74 0.79
C GLY A 173 9.04 -1.67 -0.18
N SER A 174 9.42 -2.95 -0.14
CA SER A 174 8.77 -3.99 -0.92
C SER A 174 7.86 -4.88 -0.07
N LEU A 175 6.97 -5.57 -0.77
CA LEU A 175 6.18 -6.69 -0.28
C LEU A 175 6.77 -7.97 -0.88
N ASN A 176 6.88 -9.02 -0.07
CA ASN A 176 7.18 -10.37 -0.52
C ASN A 176 5.93 -11.01 -1.10
N ASP A 177 6.09 -12.17 -1.72
CA ASP A 177 4.97 -12.98 -2.16
C ASP A 177 3.95 -13.18 -1.02
N PRO A 178 2.65 -13.08 -1.33
CA PRO A 178 1.61 -13.21 -0.32
C PRO A 178 1.64 -14.62 0.29
N ALA A 179 1.17 -14.74 1.53
CA ALA A 179 1.01 -16.07 2.10
C ALA A 179 -0.04 -16.88 1.32
N THR A 180 0.27 -18.17 1.15
CA THR A 180 -0.67 -19.22 0.74
C THR A 180 -1.75 -19.41 1.78
#